data_AF-A0A367KV01-F1
#
_entry.id   AF-A0A367KV01-F1
#
_cell.length_a   1.000
_cell.length_b   1.000
_cell.length_c   1.000
_cell.angle_alpha   90.00
_cell.angle_beta   90.00
_cell.angle_gamma   90.00
#
_symmetry.space_group_name_H-M   'P 1'
#
loop_
_entity.id
_entity.type
_entity.pdbx_description
1 polymer ?
#
loop_
_entity_poly.entity_id
_entity_poly.type
_entity_poly.pdbx_seq_one_letter_code
_entity_poly.pdbx_strand_id
1 'polypeptide(L)'
;MTTRGPTNDTRYQLFASGLTENSPYRAYLLQTFNGLTGMTEPIALNTKTGSVCQLVYDLPFCNQVAYSVASNPTTDRWSLASQYDAQAQTTFEPFAVSLSQFNCESTQYSLVRNCTDCYRDYKAWLCAVTIPRCADTSDFVQDYTIPTASAAPALREVPVNGSRNPWVDNTLSPAESTELLPCIDLCYHVVQSCPPYMQFYCPVGDLASSQYGYWQTGDTVVNNTVYRFDVNRPTCNRMGLDTKQLTITSDGNKIKSLSYLYIVLIVLALL
;
A
#
# COMPACT_ATOMS: atom_id res chain seq x y z
N MET A 1 -16.06 -10.67 -9.30
CA MET A 1 -14.72 -11.29 -9.39
C MET A 1 -13.73 -10.21 -9.82
N THR A 2 -12.50 -10.24 -9.32
CA THR A 2 -11.47 -9.24 -9.60
C THR A 2 -10.11 -9.91 -9.80
N THR A 3 -9.21 -9.27 -10.53
CA THR A 3 -7.79 -9.67 -10.64
C THR A 3 -6.88 -8.76 -9.81
N ARG A 4 -7.46 -7.86 -8.99
CA ARG A 4 -6.70 -6.98 -8.08
C ARG A 4 -5.81 -7.80 -7.16
N GLY A 5 -4.55 -7.38 -7.00
CA GLY A 5 -3.57 -7.95 -6.11
C GLY A 5 -2.26 -8.31 -6.82
N PRO A 6 -1.29 -8.88 -6.09
CA PRO A 6 0.07 -9.14 -6.56
C PRO A 6 0.17 -10.24 -7.64
N THR A 7 -0.93 -10.93 -7.94
CA THR A 7 -0.97 -11.96 -8.98
C THR A 7 -2.23 -11.76 -9.82
N ASN A 8 -2.20 -12.23 -11.07
CA ASN A 8 -3.35 -12.21 -11.97
C ASN A 8 -4.42 -13.26 -11.66
N ASP A 9 -4.38 -13.87 -10.47
CA ASP A 9 -5.36 -14.87 -10.07
C ASP A 9 -6.73 -14.24 -9.83
N THR A 10 -7.78 -14.96 -10.20
CA THR A 10 -9.16 -14.53 -9.95
C THR A 10 -9.46 -14.57 -8.46
N ARG A 11 -9.93 -13.45 -7.92
CA ARG A 11 -10.32 -13.29 -6.51
C ARG A 11 -11.77 -12.86 -6.38
N TYR A 12 -12.34 -13.14 -5.22
CA TYR A 12 -13.63 -12.60 -4.81
C TYR A 12 -13.43 -11.29 -4.04
N GLN A 13 -14.29 -10.32 -4.32
CA GLN A 13 -14.37 -9.06 -3.61
C GLN A 13 -15.76 -8.97 -3.00
N LEU A 14 -15.81 -8.67 -1.71
CA LEU A 14 -17.04 -8.54 -0.94
C LEU A 14 -17.07 -7.15 -0.33
N PHE A 15 -18.21 -6.47 -0.44
CA PHE A 15 -18.44 -5.18 0.18
C PHE A 15 -19.41 -5.36 1.34
N ALA A 16 -18.98 -4.99 2.54
CA ALA A 16 -19.81 -4.97 3.74
C ALA A 16 -20.16 -3.52 4.08
N SER A 17 -21.45 -3.25 4.29
CA SER A 17 -21.99 -1.94 4.65
C SER A 17 -22.83 -2.01 5.92
N GLY A 18 -23.21 -0.86 6.47
CA GLY A 18 -23.99 -0.79 7.70
C GLY A 18 -23.21 -1.15 8.96
N LEU A 19 -21.87 -1.05 8.90
CA LEU A 19 -21.00 -1.21 10.05
C LEU A 19 -20.94 0.08 10.88
N THR A 20 -20.82 -0.04 12.19
CA THR A 20 -20.64 1.09 13.11
C THR A 20 -19.20 1.60 13.02
N GLU A 21 -19.00 2.91 13.16
CA GLU A 21 -17.67 3.54 13.16
C GLU A 21 -16.85 3.09 14.38
N ASN A 22 -15.52 3.16 14.27
CA ASN A 22 -14.55 2.80 15.33
C ASN A 22 -14.86 1.48 16.06
N SER A 23 -15.24 0.45 15.31
CA SER A 23 -15.77 -0.79 15.87
C SER A 23 -15.00 -2.01 15.34
N PRO A 24 -14.61 -2.95 16.21
CA PRO A 24 -13.93 -4.17 15.81
C PRO A 24 -14.90 -5.22 15.29
N TYR A 25 -14.52 -5.88 14.22
CA TYR A 25 -15.26 -6.93 13.54
C TYR A 25 -14.36 -8.13 13.22
N ARG A 26 -15.01 -9.28 13.02
CA ARG A 26 -14.38 -10.49 12.51
C ARG A 26 -15.18 -11.02 11.33
N ALA A 27 -14.53 -11.17 10.19
CA ALA A 27 -15.11 -11.80 9.02
C ALA A 27 -14.65 -13.26 8.92
N TYR A 28 -15.56 -14.12 8.48
CA TYR A 28 -15.31 -15.54 8.23
C TYR A 28 -15.76 -15.85 6.81
N LEU A 29 -14.95 -16.59 6.06
CA LEU A 29 -15.36 -17.13 4.78
C LEU A 29 -15.88 -18.56 5.00
N LEU A 30 -17.11 -18.80 4.56
CA LEU A 30 -17.74 -20.12 4.60
C LEU A 30 -17.68 -20.72 3.20
N GLN A 31 -17.19 -21.95 3.11
CA GLN A 31 -17.15 -22.70 1.86
C GLN A 31 -17.76 -24.08 2.06
N THR A 32 -18.80 -24.40 1.29
CA THR A 32 -19.43 -25.72 1.31
C THR A 32 -18.88 -26.58 0.18
N PHE A 33 -18.37 -27.75 0.52
CA PHE A 33 -17.91 -28.76 -0.44
C PHE A 33 -18.46 -30.13 -0.05
N ASN A 34 -19.17 -30.79 -0.96
CA ASN A 34 -19.85 -32.09 -0.73
C ASN A 34 -20.72 -32.12 0.55
N GLY A 35 -21.45 -31.04 0.83
CA GLY A 35 -22.32 -30.94 2.01
C GLY A 35 -21.60 -30.65 3.32
N LEU A 36 -20.27 -30.61 3.34
CA LEU A 36 -19.46 -30.16 4.48
C LEU A 36 -19.14 -28.68 4.33
N THR A 37 -19.47 -27.88 5.35
CA THR A 37 -19.15 -26.44 5.38
C THR A 37 -17.89 -26.21 6.20
N GLY A 38 -16.81 -25.82 5.51
CA GLY A 38 -15.59 -25.34 6.14
C GLY A 38 -15.66 -23.85 6.41
N MET A 39 -14.91 -23.40 7.42
CA MET A 39 -14.78 -22.00 7.81
C MET A 39 -13.30 -21.64 7.87
N THR A 40 -12.94 -20.45 7.38
CA THR A 40 -11.56 -19.94 7.47
C THR A 40 -11.23 -19.43 8.88
N GLU A 41 -9.96 -19.19 9.14
CA GLU A 41 -9.55 -18.37 10.27
C GLU A 41 -10.22 -16.98 10.21
N PRO A 42 -10.56 -16.38 11.37
CA PRO A 42 -11.19 -15.06 11.42
C PRO A 42 -10.26 -13.98 10.87
N ILE A 43 -10.79 -13.18 9.95
CA ILE A 43 -10.15 -11.94 9.49
C ILE A 43 -10.60 -10.83 10.43
N ALA A 44 -9.69 -10.34 11.27
CA ALA A 44 -9.95 -9.19 12.13
C ALA A 44 -9.89 -7.89 11.32
N LEU A 45 -10.89 -7.02 11.48
CA LEU A 45 -10.98 -5.72 10.82
C LEU A 45 -11.61 -4.69 11.76
N ASN A 46 -11.16 -3.44 11.69
CA ASN A 46 -11.73 -2.32 12.41
C ASN A 46 -12.28 -1.31 11.41
N THR A 47 -13.45 -0.75 11.70
CA THR A 47 -13.95 0.42 10.97
C THR A 47 -13.25 1.69 11.43
N LYS A 48 -13.14 2.64 10.52
CA LYS A 48 -12.50 3.93 10.78
C LYS A 48 -13.32 4.81 11.73
N THR A 49 -12.63 5.74 12.37
CA THR A 49 -13.11 6.66 13.41
C THR A 49 -13.79 7.92 12.86
N GLY A 50 -13.68 8.20 11.56
CA GLY A 50 -14.28 9.40 10.96
C GLY A 50 -14.55 9.31 9.46
N SER A 51 -15.30 10.29 8.96
CA SER A 51 -15.79 10.35 7.57
C SER A 51 -14.81 10.95 6.56
N VAL A 52 -13.61 11.35 7.00
CA VAL A 52 -12.58 11.95 6.12
C VAL A 52 -11.99 10.91 5.17
N CYS A 53 -11.92 9.65 5.59
CA CYS A 53 -11.42 8.53 4.80
C CYS A 53 -12.57 7.71 4.22
N GLN A 54 -12.87 7.86 2.93
CA GLN A 54 -13.95 7.12 2.27
C GLN A 54 -13.41 5.98 1.39
N LEU A 55 -13.99 4.78 1.53
CA LEU A 55 -13.61 3.60 0.74
C LEU A 55 -14.03 3.77 -0.74
N VAL A 56 -13.05 3.71 -1.64
CA VAL A 56 -13.26 3.66 -3.09
C VAL A 56 -12.77 2.34 -3.66
N TYR A 57 -13.43 1.83 -4.68
CA TYR A 57 -13.11 0.57 -5.35
C TYR A 57 -13.74 0.53 -6.75
N ASP A 58 -13.34 -0.47 -7.55
CA ASP A 58 -13.81 -0.71 -8.93
C ASP A 58 -13.56 0.48 -9.89
N LEU A 59 -12.40 1.13 -9.73
CA LEU A 59 -11.90 2.16 -10.62
C LEU A 59 -11.46 1.54 -11.98
N PRO A 60 -12.02 1.97 -13.12
CA PRO A 60 -11.67 1.42 -14.43
C PRO A 60 -10.19 1.54 -14.80
N PHE A 61 -9.58 2.73 -14.60
CA PHE A 61 -8.18 2.95 -14.88
C PHE A 61 -7.34 2.37 -13.73
N CYS A 62 -7.38 2.93 -12.53
CA CYS A 62 -6.65 2.48 -11.34
C CYS A 62 -7.26 1.23 -10.70
N ASN A 63 -7.39 0.15 -11.47
CA ASN A 63 -8.06 -1.10 -11.10
C ASN A 63 -7.47 -1.83 -9.87
N GLN A 64 -6.24 -1.49 -9.46
CA GLN A 64 -5.63 -2.01 -8.24
C GLN A 64 -6.06 -1.28 -6.95
N VAL A 65 -6.85 -0.21 -7.05
CA VAL A 65 -7.34 0.56 -5.90
C VAL A 65 -8.57 -0.11 -5.29
N ALA A 66 -8.48 -0.42 -4.00
CA ALA A 66 -9.62 -0.66 -3.11
C ALA A 66 -9.25 -0.42 -1.66
N TYR A 67 -9.22 0.85 -1.28
CA TYR A 67 -8.94 1.30 0.07
C TYR A 67 -9.57 2.67 0.29
N SER A 68 -9.59 3.10 1.55
CA SER A 68 -10.07 4.42 1.90
C SER A 68 -9.12 5.51 1.41
N VAL A 69 -9.67 6.59 0.86
CA VAL A 69 -8.95 7.75 0.33
C VAL A 69 -9.46 9.01 1.02
N ALA A 70 -8.65 10.08 1.00
CA ALA A 70 -9.06 11.36 1.55
C ALA A 70 -10.26 11.92 0.76
N SER A 71 -11.25 12.44 1.47
CA SER A 71 -12.50 12.91 0.90
C SER A 71 -13.11 14.05 1.73
N ASN A 72 -13.97 14.82 1.09
CA ASN A 72 -14.97 15.61 1.80
C ASN A 72 -16.14 14.69 2.20
N PRO A 73 -16.60 14.71 3.46
CA PRO A 73 -17.72 13.90 3.90
C PRO A 73 -19.01 14.06 3.07
N THR A 74 -19.19 15.20 2.39
CA THR A 74 -20.36 15.45 1.54
C THR A 74 -20.28 14.81 0.14
N THR A 75 -19.11 14.35 -0.28
CA THR A 75 -18.91 13.78 -1.62
C THR A 75 -19.39 12.33 -1.65
N ASP A 76 -20.21 11.99 -2.64
CA ASP A 76 -20.62 10.61 -2.89
C ASP A 76 -19.43 9.73 -3.30
N ARG A 77 -19.37 8.49 -2.82
CA ARG A 77 -18.22 7.60 -3.05
C ARG A 77 -17.97 7.28 -4.52
N TRP A 78 -19.01 7.20 -5.34
CA TRP A 78 -18.86 6.85 -6.76
C TRP A 78 -18.34 8.04 -7.55
N SER A 79 -18.85 9.23 -7.22
CA SER A 79 -18.29 10.47 -7.72
C SER A 79 -16.82 10.64 -7.30
N LEU A 80 -16.50 10.36 -6.04
CA LEU A 80 -15.13 10.38 -5.52
C LEU A 80 -14.21 9.43 -6.29
N ALA A 81 -14.64 8.17 -6.44
CA ALA A 81 -13.88 7.16 -7.19
C ALA A 81 -13.65 7.60 -8.64
N SER A 82 -14.68 8.12 -9.31
CA SER A 82 -14.59 8.60 -10.69
C SER A 82 -13.66 9.81 -10.83
N GLN A 83 -13.69 10.74 -9.87
CA GLN A 83 -12.83 11.93 -9.88
C GLN A 83 -11.35 11.54 -9.73
N TYR A 84 -11.04 10.69 -8.75
CA TYR A 84 -9.67 10.17 -8.57
C TYR A 84 -9.18 9.40 -9.80
N ASP A 85 -10.03 8.55 -10.38
CA ASP A 85 -9.66 7.73 -11.52
C ASP A 85 -9.41 8.59 -12.79
N ALA A 86 -10.27 9.57 -13.03
CA ALA A 86 -10.11 10.52 -14.14
C ALA A 86 -8.84 11.38 -14.00
N GLN A 87 -8.54 11.84 -12.79
CA GLN A 87 -7.31 12.58 -12.51
C GLN A 87 -6.07 11.72 -12.76
N ALA A 88 -6.07 10.47 -12.29
CA ALA A 88 -4.96 9.55 -12.50
C ALA A 88 -4.78 9.23 -14.00
N GLN A 89 -5.87 9.00 -14.73
CA GLN A 89 -5.82 8.76 -16.18
C GLN A 89 -5.27 9.97 -16.92
N THR A 90 -5.75 11.18 -16.62
CA THR A 90 -5.29 12.41 -17.28
C THR A 90 -3.81 12.66 -17.00
N THR A 91 -3.33 12.37 -15.79
CA THR A 91 -1.91 12.50 -15.42
C THR A 91 -1.04 11.43 -16.10
N PHE A 92 -1.62 10.31 -16.51
CA PHE A 92 -0.93 9.23 -17.20
C PHE A 92 -0.67 9.52 -18.69
N GLU A 93 -1.58 10.25 -19.36
CA GLU A 93 -1.53 10.45 -20.82
C GLU A 93 -0.18 10.95 -21.35
N PRO A 94 0.49 11.97 -20.76
CA PRO A 94 1.78 12.43 -21.28
C PRO A 94 2.87 11.36 -21.25
N PHE A 95 2.87 10.51 -20.21
CA PHE A 95 3.77 9.37 -20.14
C PHE A 95 3.44 8.35 -21.24
N ALA A 96 2.15 8.07 -21.45
CA ALA A 96 1.73 7.10 -22.45
C ALA A 96 2.14 7.51 -23.87
N VAL A 97 2.00 8.80 -24.19
CA VAL A 97 2.45 9.42 -25.45
C VAL A 97 3.98 9.38 -25.58
N SER A 98 4.71 9.56 -24.48
CA SER A 98 6.17 9.50 -24.50
C SER A 98 6.66 8.07 -24.76
N LEU A 99 6.05 7.07 -24.10
CA LEU A 99 6.39 5.67 -24.30
C LEU A 99 6.03 5.18 -25.71
N SER A 100 4.91 5.64 -26.28
CA SER A 100 4.47 5.22 -27.61
C SER A 100 5.38 5.68 -28.75
N GLN A 101 6.24 6.68 -28.51
CA GLN A 101 7.26 7.11 -29.47
C GLN A 101 8.43 6.12 -29.56
N PHE A 102 8.59 5.26 -28.55
CA PHE A 102 9.57 4.18 -28.59
C PHE A 102 8.98 2.97 -29.32
N ASN A 103 9.78 2.33 -30.18
CA ASN A 103 9.34 1.18 -30.95
C ASN A 103 9.31 -0.09 -30.07
N CYS A 104 8.23 -0.22 -29.30
CA CYS A 104 7.99 -1.31 -28.35
C CYS A 104 7.94 -2.71 -28.97
N GLU A 105 7.68 -2.81 -30.28
CA GLU A 105 7.53 -4.10 -30.97
C GLU A 105 8.88 -4.69 -31.40
N SER A 106 9.84 -3.85 -31.76
CA SER A 106 11.12 -4.30 -32.34
C SER A 106 12.34 -3.92 -31.52
N THR A 107 12.24 -2.95 -30.62
CA THR A 107 13.38 -2.50 -29.82
C THR A 107 13.37 -3.15 -28.45
N GLN A 108 14.31 -4.07 -28.24
CA GLN A 108 14.54 -4.70 -26.95
C GLN A 108 15.47 -3.83 -26.10
N TYR A 109 14.93 -3.19 -25.05
CA TYR A 109 15.72 -2.45 -24.06
C TYR A 109 16.04 -3.25 -22.79
N SER A 110 15.42 -4.42 -22.63
CA SER A 110 15.61 -5.31 -21.48
C SER A 110 15.44 -6.77 -21.90
N LEU A 111 16.14 -7.68 -21.20
CA LEU A 111 16.01 -9.13 -21.40
C LEU A 111 14.75 -9.70 -20.74
N VAL A 112 14.17 -8.97 -19.79
CA VAL A 112 13.11 -9.48 -18.90
C VAL A 112 11.92 -8.53 -18.76
N ARG A 113 11.97 -7.34 -19.39
CA ARG A 113 10.90 -6.33 -19.37
C ARG A 113 10.62 -5.80 -20.77
N ASN A 114 9.38 -5.40 -21.00
CA ASN A 114 8.94 -4.74 -22.22
C ASN A 114 7.99 -3.58 -21.92
N CYS A 115 7.54 -2.87 -22.96
CA CYS A 115 6.68 -1.70 -22.77
C CYS A 115 5.38 -2.00 -22.01
N THR A 116 4.81 -3.20 -22.12
CA THR A 116 3.63 -3.60 -21.34
C THR A 116 3.94 -3.61 -19.83
N ASP A 117 5.13 -4.06 -19.45
CA ASP A 117 5.59 -3.98 -18.05
C ASP A 117 5.79 -2.53 -17.61
N CYS A 118 6.41 -1.69 -18.46
CA CYS A 118 6.58 -0.26 -18.16
C CYS A 118 5.23 0.45 -17.98
N TYR A 119 4.28 0.23 -18.90
CA TYR A 119 2.92 0.77 -18.82
C TYR A 119 2.24 0.35 -17.51
N ARG A 120 2.29 -0.95 -17.18
CA ARG A 120 1.70 -1.49 -15.95
C ARG A 120 2.32 -0.88 -14.70
N ASP A 121 3.65 -0.85 -14.63
CA ASP A 121 4.38 -0.47 -13.41
C ASP A 121 4.32 1.06 -13.20
N TYR A 122 4.41 1.87 -14.25
CA TYR A 122 4.18 3.31 -14.16
C TYR A 122 2.74 3.62 -13.76
N LYS A 123 1.75 2.92 -14.31
CA LYS A 123 0.36 3.07 -13.92
C LYS A 123 0.16 2.74 -12.43
N ALA A 124 0.73 1.64 -11.95
CA ALA A 124 0.63 1.24 -10.55
C ALA A 124 1.25 2.30 -9.61
N TRP A 125 2.45 2.78 -9.93
CA TRP A 125 3.10 3.88 -9.22
C TRP A 125 2.25 5.16 -9.25
N LEU A 126 1.78 5.58 -10.42
CA LEU A 126 1.01 6.79 -10.61
C LEU A 126 -0.30 6.75 -9.80
N CYS A 127 -1.03 5.63 -9.84
CA CYS A 127 -2.23 5.45 -9.05
C CYS A 127 -1.92 5.53 -7.54
N ALA A 128 -0.78 4.99 -7.08
CA ALA A 128 -0.39 5.04 -5.67
C ALA A 128 -0.10 6.46 -5.16
N VAL A 129 0.53 7.29 -5.99
CA VAL A 129 0.91 8.67 -5.63
C VAL A 129 -0.24 9.67 -5.87
N THR A 130 -1.12 9.39 -6.82
CA THR A 130 -2.26 10.26 -7.16
C THR A 130 -3.45 10.03 -6.24
N ILE A 131 -3.65 8.79 -5.78
CA ILE A 131 -4.77 8.36 -4.96
C ILE A 131 -4.23 7.97 -3.56
N PRO A 132 -4.08 8.94 -2.65
CA PRO A 132 -3.45 8.71 -1.35
C PRO A 132 -4.31 7.78 -0.49
N ARG A 133 -3.69 6.74 0.05
CA ARG A 133 -4.38 5.82 0.96
C ARG A 133 -4.54 6.47 2.33
N CYS A 134 -5.78 6.70 2.70
CA CYS A 134 -6.17 7.33 3.95
C CYS A 134 -6.19 6.29 5.09
N ALA A 135 -5.47 6.61 6.16
CA ALA A 135 -5.28 5.86 7.40
C ALA A 135 -5.85 6.66 8.58
N ASP A 136 -6.16 5.98 9.68
CA ASP A 136 -6.45 6.67 10.95
C ASP A 136 -5.19 6.62 11.82
N THR A 137 -4.96 7.67 12.62
CA THR A 137 -3.83 7.69 13.57
C THR A 137 -3.95 6.59 14.62
N SER A 138 -5.17 6.18 14.97
CA SER A 138 -5.46 5.07 15.87
C SER A 138 -5.30 3.68 15.25
N ASP A 139 -5.21 3.57 13.91
CA ASP A 139 -4.97 2.30 13.23
C ASP A 139 -3.56 1.75 13.58
N PHE A 140 -2.70 2.59 14.14
CA PHE A 140 -1.30 2.27 14.40
C PHE A 140 -0.84 2.90 15.70
N VAL A 141 -0.19 2.09 16.55
CA VAL A 141 0.36 2.61 17.80
C VAL A 141 1.46 3.62 17.45
N GLN A 142 1.24 4.88 17.79
CA GLN A 142 2.28 5.91 17.87
C GLN A 142 3.27 5.54 18.99
N ASP A 143 4.10 4.53 18.78
CA ASP A 143 5.32 4.36 19.56
C ASP A 143 6.50 4.44 18.60
N TYR A 144 6.79 5.68 18.19
CA TYR A 144 7.90 6.08 17.32
C TYR A 144 9.27 5.91 17.99
N THR A 145 9.40 5.07 19.01
CA THR A 145 10.67 4.79 19.67
C THR A 145 11.11 3.34 19.49
N ILE A 146 11.11 2.84 18.25
CA ILE A 146 12.01 1.73 17.86
C ILE A 146 13.25 2.32 17.19
N PRO A 147 14.39 2.46 17.89
CA PRO A 147 15.61 3.03 17.30
C PRO A 147 16.29 2.09 16.29
N THR A 148 15.83 0.83 16.17
CA THR A 148 16.52 -0.24 15.44
C THR A 148 15.65 -0.98 14.39
N ALA A 149 14.40 -0.56 14.17
CA ALA A 149 13.60 -1.02 13.04
C ALA A 149 13.06 0.23 12.33
N SER A 150 13.55 0.48 11.12
CA SER A 150 13.07 1.56 10.25
C SER A 150 11.53 1.64 10.30
N ALA A 151 10.99 2.78 10.74
CA ALA A 151 9.61 2.94 11.22
C ALA A 151 8.54 2.41 10.26
N ALA A 152 7.76 1.43 10.74
CA ALA A 152 6.54 0.95 10.13
C ALA A 152 5.36 1.21 11.09
N PRO A 153 4.21 1.68 10.58
CA PRO A 153 3.93 2.02 9.18
C PRO A 153 4.48 3.40 8.79
N ALA A 154 4.71 3.59 7.49
CA ALA A 154 5.09 4.87 6.91
C ALA A 154 3.86 5.78 6.79
N LEU A 155 3.51 6.42 7.91
CA LEU A 155 2.40 7.34 8.02
C LEU A 155 2.89 8.78 7.85
N ARG A 156 2.03 9.59 7.25
CA ARG A 156 2.22 11.02 7.11
C ARG A 156 0.96 11.74 7.55
N GLU A 157 1.08 12.64 8.52
CA GLU A 157 0.00 13.56 8.86
C GLU A 157 -0.19 14.56 7.71
N VAL A 158 -1.43 14.70 7.26
CA VAL A 158 -1.83 15.57 6.16
C VAL A 158 -2.70 16.69 6.73
N PRO A 159 -2.15 17.89 6.95
CA PRO A 159 -2.94 19.03 7.38
C PRO A 159 -3.87 19.49 6.24
N VAL A 160 -4.80 20.40 6.55
CA VAL A 160 -5.63 21.06 5.54
C VAL A 160 -4.72 21.75 4.51
N ASN A 161 -4.99 21.52 3.21
CA ASN A 161 -4.15 22.00 2.09
C ASN A 161 -2.70 21.48 2.13
N GLY A 162 -2.49 20.32 2.74
CA GLY A 162 -1.19 19.65 2.88
C GLY A 162 -1.02 18.42 2.00
N SER A 163 -1.89 18.19 1.02
CA SER A 163 -1.75 17.02 0.13
C SER A 163 -0.48 17.13 -0.72
N ARG A 164 0.14 15.98 -1.00
CA ARG A 164 1.26 15.90 -1.95
C ARG A 164 0.80 16.00 -3.39
N ASN A 165 -0.51 15.89 -3.61
CA ASN A 165 -1.18 16.11 -4.87
C ASN A 165 -2.10 17.34 -4.74
N PRO A 166 -1.72 18.51 -5.27
CA PRO A 166 -2.50 19.74 -5.15
C PRO A 166 -3.93 19.63 -5.71
N TRP A 167 -4.18 18.71 -6.65
CA TRP A 167 -5.52 18.46 -7.15
C TRP A 167 -6.48 18.00 -6.04
N VAL A 168 -6.00 17.21 -5.08
CA VAL A 168 -6.80 16.73 -3.94
C VAL A 168 -7.26 17.91 -3.09
N ASP A 169 -6.37 18.82 -2.75
CA ASP A 169 -6.70 20.00 -1.92
C ASP A 169 -7.67 20.93 -2.63
N ASN A 170 -7.40 21.22 -3.91
CA ASN A 170 -8.19 22.17 -4.70
C ASN A 170 -9.57 21.64 -5.09
N THR A 171 -9.73 20.33 -5.26
CA THR A 171 -10.96 19.72 -5.80
C THR A 171 -11.79 19.05 -4.72
N LEU A 172 -11.13 18.31 -3.82
CA LEU A 172 -11.82 17.54 -2.78
C LEU A 172 -11.83 18.28 -1.45
N SER A 173 -10.88 19.19 -1.22
CA SER A 173 -10.75 19.97 0.03
C SER A 173 -10.99 19.13 1.29
N PRO A 174 -10.23 18.02 1.46
CA PRO A 174 -10.42 17.14 2.60
C PRO A 174 -10.04 17.86 3.90
N ALA A 175 -10.62 17.42 5.01
CA ALA A 175 -10.13 17.77 6.33
C ALA A 175 -8.78 17.09 6.60
N GLU A 176 -8.18 17.40 7.76
CA GLU A 176 -6.95 16.76 8.20
C GLU A 176 -7.10 15.24 8.23
N SER A 177 -6.09 14.54 7.73
CA SER A 177 -6.11 13.08 7.60
C SER A 177 -4.72 12.50 7.79
N THR A 178 -4.62 11.18 7.89
CA THR A 178 -3.34 10.48 7.84
C THR A 178 -3.22 9.72 6.53
N GLU A 179 -2.07 9.82 5.88
CA GLU A 179 -1.75 9.11 4.65
C GLU A 179 -0.81 7.94 4.97
N LEU A 180 -1.16 6.74 4.49
CA LEU A 180 -0.22 5.63 4.39
C LEU A 180 0.56 5.79 3.08
N LEU A 181 1.84 6.15 3.20
CA LEU A 181 2.69 6.47 2.05
C LEU A 181 2.83 5.27 1.08
N PRO A 182 2.99 5.52 -0.23
CA PRO A 182 3.31 4.49 -1.21
C PRO A 182 4.62 3.80 -0.87
N CYS A 183 4.71 2.51 -1.17
CA CYS A 183 5.98 1.80 -1.02
C CYS A 183 6.98 2.28 -2.08
N ILE A 184 8.25 2.47 -1.69
CA ILE A 184 9.34 2.84 -2.62
C ILE A 184 9.53 1.79 -3.73
N ASP A 185 9.13 0.54 -3.47
CA ASP A 185 9.12 -0.55 -4.44
C ASP A 185 8.39 -0.17 -5.74
N LEU A 186 7.32 0.62 -5.64
CA LEU A 186 6.58 1.10 -6.81
C LEU A 186 7.48 1.92 -7.74
N CYS A 187 8.30 2.80 -7.17
CA CYS A 187 9.26 3.58 -7.93
C CYS A 187 10.33 2.67 -8.55
N TYR A 188 10.90 1.74 -7.77
CA TYR A 188 11.92 0.84 -8.30
C TYR A 188 11.41 -0.03 -9.44
N HIS A 189 10.14 -0.45 -9.41
CA HIS A 189 9.50 -1.15 -10.52
C HIS A 189 9.42 -0.30 -11.79
N VAL A 190 9.10 0.99 -11.69
CA VAL A 190 9.14 1.91 -12.84
C VAL A 190 10.55 1.96 -13.44
N VAL A 191 11.58 2.16 -12.60
CA VAL A 191 12.98 2.22 -13.04
C VAL A 191 13.44 0.92 -13.71
N GLN A 192 13.01 -0.24 -13.20
CA GLN A 192 13.37 -1.54 -13.77
C GLN A 192 12.63 -1.85 -15.06
N SER A 193 11.37 -1.43 -15.17
CA SER A 193 10.49 -1.81 -16.28
C SER A 193 10.55 -0.87 -17.46
N CYS A 194 10.90 0.41 -17.26
CA CYS A 194 10.86 1.41 -18.31
C CYS A 194 12.18 1.59 -19.07
N PRO A 195 12.13 2.01 -20.35
CA PRO A 195 13.33 2.28 -21.12
C PRO A 195 14.25 3.33 -20.46
N PRO A 196 15.59 3.16 -20.50
CA PRO A 196 16.52 4.08 -19.83
C PRO A 196 16.43 5.54 -20.29
N TYR A 197 15.99 5.81 -21.52
CA TYR A 197 15.86 7.18 -22.04
C TYR A 197 14.80 8.01 -21.29
N MET A 198 13.88 7.36 -20.56
CA MET A 198 12.88 8.06 -19.74
C MET A 198 13.46 8.62 -18.44
N GLN A 199 14.68 8.22 -18.06
CA GLN A 199 15.44 8.77 -16.94
C GLN A 199 14.69 8.79 -15.59
N PHE A 200 13.84 7.79 -15.34
CA PHE A 200 13.23 7.63 -14.02
C PHE A 200 14.29 7.37 -12.94
N TYR A 201 14.13 8.04 -11.80
CA TYR A 201 15.03 7.89 -10.66
C TYR A 201 14.23 7.92 -9.37
N CYS A 202 14.56 7.01 -8.45
CA CYS A 202 13.93 6.95 -7.13
C CYS A 202 14.70 7.78 -6.12
N PRO A 203 14.02 8.55 -5.27
CA PRO A 203 14.69 9.37 -4.27
C PRO A 203 15.47 8.50 -3.28
N VAL A 204 16.48 9.12 -2.68
CA VAL A 204 17.33 8.53 -1.64
C VAL A 204 17.39 9.45 -0.42
N GLY A 205 17.84 8.92 0.73
CA GLY A 205 17.95 9.69 1.97
C GLY A 205 16.61 10.23 2.46
N ASP A 206 16.63 11.43 3.03
CA ASP A 206 15.46 12.05 3.67
C ASP A 206 14.28 12.25 2.72
N LEU A 207 14.56 12.49 1.43
CA LEU A 207 13.52 12.61 0.41
C LEU A 207 12.75 11.30 0.23
N ALA A 208 13.44 10.16 0.28
CA ALA A 208 12.78 8.86 0.19
C ALA A 208 11.84 8.65 1.37
N SER A 209 12.32 8.90 2.60
CA SER A 209 11.54 8.74 3.84
C SER A 209 10.35 9.71 3.94
N SER A 210 10.43 10.88 3.30
CA SER A 210 9.32 11.85 3.28
C SER A 210 8.20 11.51 2.29
N GLN A 211 8.50 10.71 1.25
CA GLN A 211 7.59 10.44 0.14
C GLN A 211 7.12 9.00 0.06
N TYR A 212 7.88 8.07 0.63
CA TYR A 212 7.69 6.65 0.49
C TYR A 212 7.90 5.91 1.81
N GLY A 213 7.22 4.77 1.94
CA GLY A 213 7.54 3.75 2.94
C GLY A 213 8.32 2.58 2.36
N TYR A 214 8.84 1.73 3.24
CA TYR A 214 9.49 0.48 2.87
C TYR A 214 8.61 -0.70 3.27
N TRP A 215 8.45 -1.66 2.36
CA TRP A 215 7.72 -2.89 2.68
C TRP A 215 8.51 -3.74 3.66
N GLN A 216 7.90 -4.06 4.79
CA GLN A 216 8.50 -4.90 5.83
C GLN A 216 7.55 -6.03 6.20
N THR A 217 8.13 -7.17 6.59
CA THR A 217 7.37 -8.31 7.07
C THR A 217 8.00 -8.88 8.33
N GLY A 218 7.18 -9.49 9.17
CA GLY A 218 7.59 -10.14 10.40
C GLY A 218 7.00 -9.47 11.64
N ASP A 219 7.48 -9.95 12.79
CA ASP A 219 6.98 -9.53 14.10
C ASP A 219 8.05 -8.68 14.80
N THR A 220 7.61 -7.62 15.48
CA THR A 220 8.43 -6.80 16.36
C THR A 220 7.77 -6.66 17.72
N VAL A 221 8.57 -6.49 18.77
CA VAL A 221 8.08 -6.33 20.14
C VAL A 221 8.43 -4.92 20.64
N VAL A 222 7.42 -4.15 21.02
CA VAL A 222 7.58 -2.84 21.65
C VAL A 222 6.77 -2.83 22.93
N ASN A 223 7.39 -2.47 24.06
CA ASN A 223 6.70 -2.40 25.35
C ASN A 223 5.86 -3.65 25.66
N ASN A 224 6.45 -4.83 25.44
CA ASN A 224 5.82 -6.14 25.67
C ASN A 224 4.59 -6.43 24.77
N THR A 225 4.36 -5.62 23.73
CA THR A 225 3.30 -5.79 22.74
C THR A 225 3.91 -6.29 21.43
N VAL A 226 3.34 -7.34 20.86
CA VAL A 226 3.77 -7.91 19.57
C VAL A 226 3.03 -7.22 18.43
N TYR A 227 3.77 -6.58 17.54
CA TYR A 227 3.27 -6.01 16.29
C TYR A 227 3.67 -6.92 15.13
N ARG A 228 2.69 -7.29 14.33
CA ARG A 228 2.89 -8.13 13.16
C ARG A 228 2.69 -7.31 11.90
N PHE A 229 3.63 -7.43 10.96
CA PHE A 229 3.56 -6.81 9.65
C PHE A 229 3.50 -7.88 8.56
N ASP A 230 2.44 -7.82 7.76
CA ASP A 230 2.15 -8.75 6.69
C ASP A 230 1.23 -8.09 5.64
N VAL A 231 0.71 -8.85 4.70
CA VAL A 231 -0.20 -8.34 3.65
C VAL A 231 -1.47 -7.70 4.22
N ASN A 232 -1.94 -8.14 5.39
CA ASN A 232 -3.13 -7.60 6.06
C ASN A 232 -2.78 -6.42 6.99
N ARG A 233 -1.49 -6.29 7.36
CA ARG A 233 -0.95 -5.19 8.18
C ARG A 233 0.21 -4.51 7.43
N PRO A 234 -0.10 -3.77 6.35
CA PRO A 234 0.91 -3.24 5.46
C PRO A 234 1.68 -2.08 6.11
N THR A 235 2.98 -2.00 5.84
CA THR A 235 3.84 -0.91 6.30
C THR A 235 3.83 0.31 5.37
N CYS A 236 3.33 0.13 4.15
CA CYS A 236 3.17 1.15 3.12
C CYS A 236 2.15 0.69 2.06
N ASN A 237 1.67 1.59 1.21
CA ASN A 237 0.75 1.27 0.13
C ASN A 237 1.49 0.66 -1.07
N ARG A 238 1.44 -0.67 -1.21
CA ARG A 238 2.14 -1.43 -2.26
C ARG A 238 1.34 -1.65 -3.55
N MET A 239 0.06 -1.23 -3.59
CA MET A 239 -0.77 -1.21 -4.81
C MET A 239 -0.79 -2.49 -5.67
N GLY A 240 -0.78 -3.67 -5.05
CA GLY A 240 -0.87 -4.93 -5.80
C GLY A 240 0.36 -5.25 -6.66
N LEU A 241 1.53 -4.70 -6.34
CA LEU A 241 2.79 -5.10 -6.99
C LEU A 241 3.02 -6.60 -6.94
N ASP A 242 3.43 -7.20 -8.07
CA ASP A 242 3.89 -8.58 -8.11
C ASP A 242 5.26 -8.72 -7.44
N THR A 243 5.23 -9.28 -6.24
CA THR A 243 6.41 -9.48 -5.41
C THR A 243 7.45 -10.43 -6.02
N LYS A 244 7.05 -11.28 -6.98
CA LYS A 244 7.98 -12.19 -7.67
C LYS A 244 8.91 -11.45 -8.63
N GLN A 245 8.53 -10.25 -9.04
CA GLN A 245 9.31 -9.42 -9.95
C GLN A 245 10.38 -8.58 -9.24
N LEU A 246 10.46 -8.64 -7.91
CA LEU A 246 11.49 -7.98 -7.13
C LEU A 246 12.75 -8.86 -7.07
N THR A 247 13.80 -8.41 -7.74
CA THR A 247 15.15 -9.00 -7.64
C THR A 247 15.86 -8.64 -6.34
N ILE A 248 15.35 -7.66 -5.58
CA ILE A 248 15.84 -7.26 -4.26
C ILE A 248 14.63 -7.28 -3.32
N THR A 249 14.57 -8.28 -2.43
CA THR A 249 13.55 -8.48 -1.37
C THR A 249 12.17 -9.00 -1.82
N SER A 250 12.10 -10.27 -2.24
CA SER A 250 10.83 -11.04 -2.16
C SER A 250 10.28 -11.10 -0.73
N ASP A 251 11.15 -10.96 0.26
CA ASP A 251 10.83 -11.10 1.69
C ASP A 251 10.55 -9.75 2.41
N GLY A 252 10.67 -8.61 1.72
CA GLY A 252 10.79 -7.31 2.37
C GLY A 252 12.03 -7.22 3.27
N ASN A 253 12.25 -6.06 3.90
CA ASN A 253 13.20 -6.01 5.02
C ASN A 253 12.57 -6.79 6.18
N LYS A 254 13.02 -8.04 6.41
CA LYS A 254 12.59 -8.81 7.58
C LYS A 254 12.96 -8.03 8.84
N ILE A 255 11.96 -7.77 9.68
CA ILE A 255 12.23 -7.15 10.97
C ILE A 255 12.97 -8.19 11.81
N LYS A 256 14.25 -7.93 12.08
CA LYS A 256 15.05 -8.77 12.99
C LYS A 256 14.65 -8.40 14.41
N SER A 257 13.84 -9.25 15.05
CA SER A 257 13.66 -9.17 16.50
C SER A 257 15.03 -9.43 17.16
N LEU A 258 15.63 -8.39 17.74
CA LEU A 258 16.79 -8.53 18.62
C LEU A 258 16.30 -9.10 19.95
N SER A 259 15.98 -10.39 19.96
CA SER A 259 15.85 -11.15 21.20
C SER A 259 17.24 -11.21 21.83
N TYR A 260 17.57 -10.27 22.71
CA TYR A 260 18.70 -10.44 23.63
C TYR A 260 18.37 -11.65 24.52
N LEU A 261 18.81 -12.85 24.12
CA LEU A 261 18.88 -13.99 25.01
C LEU A 261 19.91 -13.64 26.08
N TYR A 262 19.45 -13.09 27.21
CA TYR A 262 20.23 -13.10 28.44
C TYR A 262 20.38 -14.56 28.88
N ILE A 263 21.43 -15.22 28.42
CA ILE A 263 21.89 -16.49 29.00
C ILE A 263 22.45 -16.12 30.37
N VAL A 264 21.60 -16.17 31.40
CA VAL A 264 22.05 -16.11 32.79
C VAL A 264 22.74 -17.44 33.09
N LEU A 265 24.07 -17.44 32.98
CA LEU A 265 24.92 -18.53 33.41
C LEU A 265 24.96 -18.53 34.94
N ILE A 266 24.03 -19.26 35.58
CA ILE A 266 24.08 -19.52 37.01
C ILE A 266 25.18 -20.55 37.26
N VAL A 267 26.36 -20.09 37.66
CA VAL A 267 27.40 -20.95 38.24
C VAL A 267 27.05 -21.14 39.71
N LEU A 268 26.38 -22.25 40.02
CA LEU A 268 26.24 -22.73 41.39
C LEU A 268 27.59 -23.28 41.84
N ALA A 269 28.30 -22.49 42.67
CA ALA A 269 29.40 -23.01 43.46
C ALA A 269 28.81 -23.87 44.59
N LEU A 270 28.98 -25.19 44.49
CA LEU A 270 28.78 -26.11 45.60
C LEU A 270 29.93 -25.89 46.59
N LEU A 271 29.59 -25.43 47.80
CA LEU A 271 30.42 -25.55 49.00
C LEU A 271 30.29 -26.96 49.57
#